data_AF-A0A3S0U9U3-F1
#
_entry.id   AF-A0A3S0U9U3-F1
#
_cell.length_a   1.000
_cell.length_b   1.000
_cell.length_c   1.000
_cell.angle_alpha   90.00
_cell.angle_beta   90.00
_cell.angle_gamma   90.00
#
_symmetry.space_group_name_H-M   'P 1'
#
loop_
_entity.id
_entity.type
_entity.pdbx_description
1 polymer ?
#
loop_
_entity_poly.entity_id
_entity_poly.type
_entity_poly.pdbx_seq_one_letter_code
_entity_poly.pdbx_strand_id
1 'polypeptide(L)'
;MNNRYVRGKRGRTASDWRWRKLSQSIRREVKFCEVPRCPDTDLTVDHIIPIDEAPDLIYARENLRVMCRTHNGQRQDKCTDAEREQVQARIRARRQRALHYYQSQEMNC
;
A
#
# COMPACT_ATOMS: atom_id res chain seq x y z
N MET A 1 -9.01 31.93 15.05
CA MET A 1 -9.45 30.84 14.14
C MET A 1 -9.22 29.51 14.84
N ASN A 2 -10.27 28.86 15.31
CA ASN A 2 -10.18 27.57 16.02
C ASN A 2 -10.03 26.43 15.00
N ASN A 3 -8.78 26.08 14.66
CA ASN A 3 -8.49 24.91 13.84
C ASN A 3 -8.64 23.65 14.70
N ARG A 4 -9.88 23.16 14.85
CA ARG A 4 -10.15 21.81 15.36
C ARG A 4 -9.66 20.81 14.33
N TYR A 5 -8.35 20.54 14.33
CA TYR A 5 -7.75 19.50 13.50
C TYR A 5 -8.19 18.15 14.07
N VAL A 6 -9.33 17.63 13.59
CA VAL A 6 -9.75 16.27 13.90
C VAL A 6 -8.69 15.36 13.29
N ARG A 7 -8.03 14.55 14.12
CA ARG A 7 -7.01 13.60 13.67
C ARG A 7 -7.68 12.64 12.69
N GLY A 8 -7.48 12.83 11.39
CA GLY A 8 -8.05 11.97 10.37
C GLY A 8 -7.63 10.51 10.56
N LYS A 9 -8.42 9.57 10.04
CA LYS A 9 -8.12 8.14 10.11
C LYS A 9 -6.72 7.89 9.55
N ARG A 10 -5.87 7.20 10.33
CA ARG A 10 -4.52 6.80 9.94
C ARG A 10 -4.58 5.99 8.66
N GLY A 11 -3.59 6.18 7.78
CA GLY A 11 -3.48 5.40 6.57
C GLY A 11 -4.43 5.76 5.44
N ARG A 12 -5.44 6.62 5.64
CA ARG A 12 -6.42 6.91 4.57
C ARG A 12 -6.51 8.39 4.20
N THR A 13 -6.19 9.26 5.14
CA THR A 13 -6.48 10.70 5.02
C THR A 13 -5.25 11.52 4.62
N ALA A 14 -5.46 12.62 3.88
CA ALA A 14 -4.39 13.57 3.55
C ALA A 14 -3.77 14.23 4.80
N SER A 15 -4.52 14.26 5.91
CA SER A 15 -4.05 14.72 7.22
C SER A 15 -3.01 13.81 7.87
N ASP A 16 -2.92 12.55 7.43
CA ASP A 16 -1.84 11.65 7.81
C ASP A 16 -0.62 11.90 6.91
N TRP A 17 0.39 12.59 7.46
CA TRP A 17 1.60 12.95 6.72
C TRP A 17 2.37 11.74 6.22
N ARG A 18 2.36 10.62 6.95
CA ARG A 18 3.09 9.40 6.61
C ARG A 18 2.42 8.74 5.41
N TRP A 19 1.08 8.64 5.46
CA TRP A 19 0.30 8.18 4.31
C TRP A 19 0.50 9.08 3.09
N ARG A 20 0.39 10.40 3.26
CA ARG A 20 0.55 11.36 2.16
C ARG A 20 1.90 11.21 1.45
N LYS A 21 2.99 11.06 2.21
CA LYS A 21 4.34 10.85 1.66
C LYS A 21 4.47 9.49 0.96
N LEU A 22 3.99 8.42 1.59
CA LEU A 22 4.06 7.08 1.02
C LEU A 22 3.25 6.96 -0.28
N SER A 23 1.99 7.40 -0.24
CA SER A 23 1.06 7.43 -1.36
C SER A 23 1.61 8.25 -2.53
N GLN A 24 2.24 9.40 -2.25
CA GLN A 24 2.92 10.20 -3.26
C GLN A 24 4.15 9.50 -3.86
N SER A 25 4.97 8.84 -3.04
CA SER A 25 6.14 8.06 -3.53
C SER A 25 5.70 6.97 -4.50
N ILE A 26 4.70 6.19 -4.10
CA ILE A 26 4.20 5.05 -4.89
C ILE A 26 3.66 5.53 -6.24
N ARG A 27 2.87 6.62 -6.30
CA ARG A 27 2.37 7.16 -7.59
C ARG A 27 3.46 7.71 -8.50
N ARG A 28 4.60 8.14 -7.95
CA ARG A 28 5.75 8.58 -8.76
C ARG A 28 6.48 7.41 -9.37
N GLU A 29 6.55 6.29 -8.65
CA GLU A 29 7.17 5.05 -9.08
C GLU A 29 6.29 4.30 -10.08
N VAL A 30 5.03 4.07 -9.74
CA VAL A 30 4.04 3.36 -10.56
C VAL A 30 3.19 4.39 -11.28
N LYS A 31 3.50 4.62 -12.56
CA LYS A 31 2.87 5.64 -13.41
C LYS A 31 1.70 5.11 -14.25
N PHE A 32 1.13 3.97 -13.88
CA PHE A 32 0.03 3.33 -14.59
C PHE A 32 -0.94 2.66 -13.62
N CYS A 33 -2.18 2.46 -14.04
CA CYS A 33 -3.19 1.72 -13.29
C CYS A 33 -2.88 0.21 -13.31
N GLU A 34 -3.15 -0.51 -12.21
CA GLU A 34 -3.00 -1.97 -12.14
C GLU A 34 -3.92 -2.72 -13.13
N VAL A 35 -5.06 -2.13 -13.53
CA VAL A 35 -5.98 -2.72 -14.50
C VAL A 35 -5.33 -2.69 -15.90
N PRO A 36 -5.17 -3.86 -16.56
CA PRO A 36 -4.50 -3.94 -17.86
C PRO A 36 -5.14 -3.04 -18.92
N ARG A 37 -4.31 -2.35 -19.70
CA ARG A 37 -4.71 -1.46 -20.80
C ARG A 37 -5.57 -0.26 -20.38
N CYS A 38 -5.61 0.09 -19.10
CA CYS A 38 -6.24 1.33 -18.65
C CYS A 38 -5.34 2.54 -19.03
N PRO A 39 -5.82 3.51 -19.84
CA PRO A 39 -5.03 4.66 -20.25
C PRO A 39 -5.04 5.81 -19.23
N ASP A 40 -5.85 5.71 -18.17
CA ASP A 40 -6.09 6.78 -17.21
C ASP A 40 -4.89 6.99 -16.28
N THR A 41 -4.49 8.25 -16.13
CA THR A 41 -3.35 8.71 -15.33
C THR A 41 -3.77 9.43 -14.04
N ASP A 42 -5.06 9.59 -13.75
CA ASP A 42 -5.55 10.07 -12.45
C ASP A 42 -5.47 8.95 -11.41
N LEU A 43 -4.24 8.67 -10.99
CA LEU A 43 -3.91 7.55 -10.12
C LEU A 43 -4.18 7.87 -8.65
N THR A 44 -4.72 6.88 -7.95
CA THR A 44 -4.90 6.81 -6.50
C THR A 44 -4.12 5.63 -5.94
N VAL A 45 -3.82 5.66 -4.64
CA VAL A 45 -3.23 4.52 -3.92
C VAL A 45 -4.22 4.11 -2.85
N ASP A 46 -4.47 2.82 -2.74
CA ASP A 46 -5.38 2.25 -1.75
C ASP A 46 -4.85 0.93 -1.21
N HIS A 47 -5.46 0.46 -0.12
CA HIS A 47 -5.13 -0.82 0.50
C HIS A 47 -5.77 -1.98 -0.25
N ILE A 48 -5.01 -3.06 -0.43
CA ILE A 48 -5.52 -4.32 -0.97
C ILE A 48 -6.40 -4.99 0.08
N ILE A 49 -5.82 -5.29 1.26
CA ILE A 49 -6.52 -5.74 2.46
C ILE A 49 -6.99 -4.51 3.25
N PRO A 50 -8.29 -4.39 3.55
CA PRO A 50 -8.84 -3.25 4.29
C PRO A 50 -8.12 -2.97 5.62
N ILE A 51 -7.97 -1.69 5.95
CA ILE A 51 -7.32 -1.23 7.19
C ILE A 51 -7.97 -1.81 8.45
N ASP A 52 -9.30 -1.94 8.45
CA ASP A 52 -10.06 -2.42 9.62
C ASP A 52 -9.78 -3.90 9.91
N GLU A 53 -9.25 -4.64 8.93
CA GLU A 53 -8.88 -6.03 9.08
C GLU A 53 -7.38 -6.24 9.30
N ALA A 54 -6.53 -5.45 8.64
CA ALA A 54 -5.08 -5.53 8.76
C ALA A 54 -4.46 -4.17 9.13
N PRO A 55 -4.70 -3.66 10.34
CA PRO A 55 -4.21 -2.35 10.77
C PRO A 55 -2.68 -2.29 10.89
N ASP A 56 -2.02 -3.42 11.06
CA ASP A 56 -0.56 -3.56 11.05
C ASP A 56 0.05 -3.36 9.66
N LEU A 57 -0.75 -3.57 8.60
CA LEU A 57 -0.32 -3.46 7.20
C LEU A 57 -0.59 -2.08 6.58
N ILE A 58 -1.05 -1.09 7.35
CA ILE A 58 -1.43 0.25 6.85
C ILE A 58 -0.34 0.90 5.98
N TYR A 59 0.93 0.75 6.36
CA TYR A 59 2.06 1.35 5.64
C TYR A 59 2.93 0.32 4.90
N ALA A 60 2.50 -0.95 4.86
CA ALA A 60 3.21 -2.00 4.16
C ALA A 60 2.98 -1.85 2.66
N ARG A 61 4.04 -1.55 1.90
CA ARG A 61 3.97 -1.38 0.43
C ARG A 61 3.35 -2.58 -0.27
N GLU A 62 3.56 -3.78 0.28
CA GLU A 62 3.00 -5.04 -0.23
C GLU A 62 1.47 -5.09 -0.18
N ASN A 63 0.86 -4.35 0.75
CA ASN A 63 -0.59 -4.23 0.90
C ASN A 63 -1.16 -3.00 0.17
N LEU A 64 -0.36 -2.30 -0.63
CA LEU A 64 -0.80 -1.11 -1.36
C LEU A 64 -0.84 -1.40 -2.86
N ARG A 65 -1.79 -0.74 -3.51
CA ARG A 65 -1.96 -0.80 -4.97
C ARG A 65 -2.19 0.56 -5.58
N VAL A 66 -1.95 0.64 -6.88
CA VAL A 66 -2.17 1.84 -7.68
C VAL A 66 -3.23 1.57 -8.73
N MET A 67 -4.30 2.35 -8.69
CA MET A 67 -5.38 2.28 -9.66
C MET A 67 -5.78 3.70 -10.06
N CYS A 68 -6.39 3.87 -11.24
CA CYS A 68 -7.06 5.14 -11.52
C CYS A 68 -8.26 5.31 -10.60
N ARG A 69 -8.70 6.56 -10.41
CA ARG A 69 -9.83 6.90 -9.53
C ARG A 69 -11.10 6.11 -9.86
N THR A 70 -11.37 5.87 -11.15
CA THR A 70 -12.54 5.12 -11.62
C THR A 70 -12.50 3.66 -11.18
N HIS A 71 -11.41 2.95 -11.46
CA HIS A 71 -11.28 1.53 -11.07
C HIS A 71 -11.20 1.36 -9.55
N ASN A 72 -10.54 2.29 -8.85
CA ASN A 72 -10.50 2.27 -7.40
C ASN A 72 -11.92 2.43 -6.81
N GLY A 73 -12.71 3.35 -7.36
CA GLY A 73 -14.10 3.57 -6.97
C GLY A 73 -15.01 2.35 -7.22
N GLN A 74 -14.83 1.65 -8.34
CA GLN A 74 -15.59 0.43 -8.66
C GLN A 74 -15.28 -0.73 -7.71
N ARG A 75 -14.01 -0.87 -7.32
CA ARG A 75 -13.58 -1.95 -6.42
C ARG A 75 -14.13 -1.77 -5.00
N GLN A 76 -14.14 -0.52 -4.50
CA GLN A 76 -14.43 -0.22 -3.10
C GLN A 76 -13.47 -0.99 -2.17
N ASP A 77 -13.96 -1.44 -1.02
CA ASP A 77 -13.22 -2.17 0.03
C ASP A 77 -13.14 -3.69 -0.21
N LYS A 78 -13.58 -4.19 -1.37
CA LYS A 78 -13.66 -5.63 -1.66
C LYS A 78 -12.27 -6.23 -1.87
N CYS A 79 -11.82 -7.11 -0.98
CA CYS A 79 -10.61 -7.90 -1.13
C CYS A 79 -10.94 -9.37 -1.36
N THR A 80 -10.30 -10.01 -2.34
CA THR A 80 -10.43 -11.47 -2.55
C THR A 80 -9.43 -12.25 -1.71
N ASP A 81 -9.66 -13.55 -1.51
CA ASP A 81 -8.71 -14.42 -0.80
C ASP A 81 -7.40 -14.60 -1.57
N ALA A 82 -7.47 -14.63 -2.92
CA ALA A 82 -6.27 -14.67 -3.76
C ALA A 82 -5.41 -13.40 -3.58
N GLU A 83 -6.06 -12.23 -3.47
CA GLU A 83 -5.36 -10.97 -3.17
C GLU A 83 -4.70 -11.01 -1.78
N ARG A 84 -5.38 -11.55 -0.76
CA ARG A 84 -4.77 -11.74 0.57
C ARG A 84 -3.54 -12.60 0.52
N GLU A 85 -3.66 -13.76 -0.11
CA GLU A 85 -2.56 -14.70 -0.22
C GLU A 85 -1.37 -14.06 -0.91
N GLN A 86 -1.61 -13.29 -1.98
CA GLN A 86 -0.58 -12.54 -2.69
C GLN A 86 0.12 -11.51 -1.79
N VAL A 87 -0.63 -10.74 -1.00
CA VAL A 87 -0.07 -9.75 -0.05
C VAL A 87 0.80 -10.48 0.99
N GLN A 88 0.29 -11.55 1.58
CA GLN A 88 1.00 -12.31 2.60
C GLN A 88 2.27 -12.97 2.04
N ALA A 89 2.21 -13.51 0.82
CA ALA A 89 3.36 -14.07 0.12
C ALA A 89 4.45 -13.02 -0.12
N ARG A 90 4.07 -11.81 -0.57
CA ARG A 90 5.02 -10.68 -0.75
C ARG A 90 5.69 -10.27 0.56
N ILE A 91 4.93 -10.22 1.66
CA ILE A 91 5.46 -9.91 3.01
C ILE A 91 6.44 -11.00 3.46
N ARG A 92 6.07 -12.29 3.34
CA ARG A 92 6.96 -13.41 3.66
C ARG A 92 8.25 -13.34 2.84
N ALA A 93 8.15 -13.09 1.54
CA ALA A 93 9.31 -12.98 0.66
C ALA A 93 10.23 -11.82 1.06
N ARG A 94 9.70 -10.64 1.44
CA ARG A 94 10.52 -9.54 1.95
C ARG A 94 11.24 -9.94 3.24
N ARG A 95 10.55 -10.58 4.19
CA ARG A 95 11.15 -11.04 5.45
C ARG A 95 12.26 -12.06 5.19
N GLN A 96 12.03 -13.02 4.30
CA GLN A 96 13.03 -14.02 3.93
C GLN A 96 14.30 -13.38 3.33
N ARG A 97 14.14 -12.40 2.42
CA ARG A 97 15.28 -11.66 1.85
C ARG A 97 16.07 -10.92 2.93
N ALA A 98 15.40 -10.31 3.90
CA ALA A 98 16.07 -9.61 5.00
C ALA A 98 16.86 -10.59 5.89
N LEU A 99 16.28 -11.74 6.25
CA LEU A 99 16.97 -12.78 7.01
C LEU A 99 18.21 -13.30 6.28
N HIS A 100 18.06 -13.61 4.99
CA HIS A 100 19.18 -14.08 4.17
C HIS A 100 20.30 -13.05 4.08
N TYR A 101 19.97 -11.75 3.99
CA TYR A 101 20.98 -10.68 4.04
C TYR A 101 21.78 -10.73 5.35
N TYR A 102 21.13 -10.79 6.51
CA TYR A 102 21.84 -10.83 7.80
C TYR A 102 22.67 -12.11 7.96
N GLN A 103 22.14 -13.27 7.59
CA GLN A 103 22.91 -14.53 7.61
C GLN A 103 24.15 -14.47 6.72
N SER A 104 24.03 -13.86 5.54
CA SER A 104 25.17 -13.70 4.63
C SER A 104 26.24 -12.73 5.17
N GLN A 105 25.87 -11.79 6.04
CA GLN A 105 26.83 -10.88 6.69
C GLN A 105 27.58 -11.61 7.81
N GLU A 106 26.90 -12.47 8.57
CA GLU A 106 27.51 -13.27 9.66
C GLU A 106 28.42 -14.40 9.16
N MET A 107 28.22 -14.90 7.93
CA MET A 107 29.10 -15.93 7.35
C MET A 107 30.36 -15.38 6.67
N ASN A 108 30.45 -14.06 6.47
CA ASN A 108 31.56 -13.39 5.80
C ASN A 108 32.50 -12.65 6.78
N CYS A 109 32.34 -12.87 8.09
CA CYS A 109 33.21 -12.37 9.15
C CYS A 109 34.00 -13.49 9.83
#